data_AF-A0A1D8MC37-F1
#
_entry.id   AF-A0A1D8MC37-F1
#
_cell.length_a   1.000
_cell.length_b   1.000
_cell.length_c   1.000
_cell.angle_alpha   90.00
_cell.angle_beta   90.00
_cell.angle_gamma   90.00
#
_symmetry.space_group_name_H-M   'P 1'
#
loop_
_entity.id
_entity.type
_entity.pdbx_description
1 polymer ?
#
loop_
_entity_poly.entity_id
_entity_poly.type
_entity_poly.pdbx_seq_one_letter_code
_entity_poly.pdbx_strand_id
1 'polypeptide(L)'
;MKRISVPLATLLLVGLAVALEQQSPKCTVSVTTASGTKARAGPYCTGELIFEDNFNTLDFETWEHENTLSGGGNWEFQWYLNHRSNSYCENGIFYIRPTLLADDTGEAFLSSGTLNIHGGQPADQCTSAMFWGCERTGSPTNLINPIKSARVRTVNSFNFKYGRMEVRARMPTGDWLWPAVWLLPKRQVYGTWPASGEIDLLESRGNMDYRGSNGVHIGTEQFGSTLHFGPNPSLNGWESTVAYKNTAAGQGWNTGFHNYQLTWTPDYIRFSVDNQLVTQIDAGTGFWNRGNFGNIAPGTENPWIHGTRMAPFDQEFYIIMNLAVGGTNGYFPDVPPASNGNRGKPWSNNSPTAARDFWNGRNSWLPTWRMTDNRGKDSSLQIDYVRVWAL
;
A
#
# COMPACT_ATOMS: atom_id res chain seq x y z
N MET A 1 18.62 -74.59 59.59
CA MET A 1 18.51 -73.95 58.26
C MET A 1 18.63 -72.44 58.45
N LYS A 2 19.82 -71.88 58.25
CA LYS A 2 20.12 -70.45 58.43
C LYS A 2 19.88 -69.72 57.09
N ARG A 3 19.10 -68.65 57.13
CA ARG A 3 18.85 -67.74 56.00
C ARG A 3 20.12 -66.93 55.71
N ILE A 4 20.56 -66.93 54.45
CA ILE A 4 21.66 -66.07 53.96
C ILE A 4 21.00 -64.92 53.20
N SER A 5 21.21 -63.70 53.69
CA SER A 5 20.85 -62.44 53.07
C SER A 5 21.95 -62.01 52.10
N VAL A 6 21.60 -61.73 50.85
CA VAL A 6 22.49 -61.10 49.84
C VAL A 6 22.18 -59.60 49.81
N PRO A 7 23.18 -58.70 49.85
CA PRO A 7 22.92 -57.27 49.78
C PRO A 7 22.75 -56.81 48.32
N LEU A 8 21.80 -55.91 48.10
CA LEU A 8 21.53 -55.24 46.84
C LEU A 8 22.57 -54.12 46.66
N ALA A 9 23.45 -54.23 45.65
CA ALA A 9 24.38 -53.16 45.29
C ALA A 9 23.66 -52.10 44.44
N THR A 10 23.54 -50.89 44.96
CA THR A 10 22.98 -49.73 44.26
C THR A 10 24.06 -49.14 43.34
N LEU A 11 23.91 -49.29 42.03
CA LEU A 11 24.72 -48.55 41.04
C LEU A 11 24.24 -47.09 41.01
N LEU A 12 25.07 -46.15 41.48
CA LEU A 12 24.91 -44.74 41.15
C LEU A 12 25.44 -44.50 39.72
N LEU A 13 24.53 -44.31 38.75
CA LEU A 13 24.88 -43.66 37.49
C LEU A 13 25.01 -42.16 37.74
N VAL A 14 26.24 -41.65 37.73
CA VAL A 14 26.51 -40.21 37.63
C VAL A 14 26.31 -39.82 36.17
N GLY A 15 25.11 -39.34 35.84
CA GLY A 15 24.87 -38.70 34.55
C GLY A 15 25.57 -37.34 34.50
N LEU A 16 26.63 -37.22 33.68
CA LEU A 16 27.13 -35.91 33.27
C LEU A 16 26.06 -35.24 32.40
N ALA A 17 25.33 -34.29 32.98
CA ALA A 17 24.54 -33.34 32.22
C ALA A 17 25.52 -32.38 31.53
N VAL A 18 25.83 -32.63 30.26
CA VAL A 18 26.48 -31.64 29.41
C VAL A 18 25.43 -30.57 29.13
N ALA A 19 25.53 -29.44 29.82
CA ALA A 19 24.77 -28.25 29.48
C ALA A 19 25.26 -27.79 28.11
N LEU A 20 24.48 -28.06 27.06
CA LEU A 20 24.63 -27.39 25.77
C LEU A 20 24.24 -25.94 25.99
N GLU A 21 25.24 -25.11 26.25
CA GLU A 21 25.11 -23.65 26.24
C GLU A 21 24.69 -23.26 24.82
N GLN A 22 23.39 -23.00 24.63
CA GLN A 22 22.89 -22.41 23.39
C GLN A 22 23.54 -21.03 23.26
N GLN A 23 24.63 -20.95 22.49
CA GLN A 23 25.17 -19.67 22.06
C GLN A 23 24.06 -18.95 21.30
N SER A 24 23.49 -17.91 21.91
CA SER A 24 22.67 -16.94 21.22
C SER A 24 23.42 -16.53 19.95
N PRO A 25 22.81 -16.58 18.76
CA PRO A 25 23.50 -16.26 17.52
C PRO A 25 24.11 -14.87 17.66
N LYS A 26 25.42 -14.77 17.41
CA LYS A 26 26.15 -13.49 17.45
C LYS A 26 25.42 -12.52 16.52
N CYS A 27 24.92 -11.44 17.09
CA CYS A 27 24.24 -10.38 16.36
C CYS A 27 25.21 -9.75 15.34
N THR A 28 24.96 -9.97 14.06
CA THR A 28 25.57 -9.17 12.98
C THR A 28 24.77 -7.88 12.88
N VAL A 29 25.42 -6.73 13.07
CA VAL A 29 24.76 -5.43 13.02
C VAL A 29 24.24 -5.15 11.61
N SER A 30 22.94 -4.90 11.50
CA SER A 30 22.26 -4.57 10.26
C SER A 30 22.49 -3.11 9.85
N VAL A 31 22.44 -2.84 8.54
CA VAL A 31 22.42 -1.49 7.96
C VAL A 31 21.05 -0.81 8.09
N THR A 32 20.03 -1.56 8.49
CA THR A 32 18.67 -1.06 8.68
C THR A 32 18.63 0.06 9.71
N THR A 33 17.91 1.14 9.40
CA THR A 33 17.48 2.13 10.39
C THR A 33 15.98 2.15 10.47
N ALA A 34 15.45 2.49 11.64
CA ALA A 34 14.02 2.75 11.79
C ALA A 34 13.78 3.80 12.87
N SER A 35 12.67 4.52 12.76
CA SER A 35 12.29 5.59 13.69
C SER A 35 10.77 5.76 13.81
N GLY A 36 10.33 6.35 14.92
CA GLY A 36 8.92 6.54 15.27
C GLY A 36 8.59 5.92 16.62
N THR A 37 7.39 6.16 17.12
CA THR A 37 6.97 5.71 18.47
C THR A 37 6.89 4.19 18.64
N LYS A 38 6.77 3.45 17.53
CA LYS A 38 6.71 1.98 17.49
C LYS A 38 8.02 1.34 17.02
N ALA A 39 9.05 2.14 16.73
CA ALA A 39 10.38 1.64 16.39
C ALA A 39 11.29 1.59 17.63
N ARG A 40 11.96 0.45 17.86
CA ARG A 40 13.02 0.35 18.88
C ARG A 40 14.20 1.24 18.48
N ALA A 41 14.96 1.77 19.45
CA ALA A 41 16.25 2.37 19.13
C ALA A 41 17.23 1.29 18.63
N GLY A 42 17.89 1.53 17.50
CA GLY A 42 18.94 0.65 16.97
C GLY A 42 20.22 0.63 17.84
N PRO A 43 21.22 -0.18 17.48
CA PRO A 43 21.32 -0.98 16.26
C PRO A 43 20.43 -2.24 16.28
N TYR A 44 20.16 -2.76 15.09
CA TYR A 44 19.41 -4.01 14.86
C TYR A 44 20.34 -5.15 14.45
N CYS A 45 19.93 -6.38 14.73
CA CYS A 45 20.59 -7.57 14.20
C CYS A 45 20.01 -7.95 12.84
N THR A 46 20.84 -8.43 11.91
CA THR A 46 20.36 -9.01 10.66
C THR A 46 19.31 -10.10 10.90
N GLY A 47 18.16 -9.97 10.24
CA GLY A 47 17.01 -10.87 10.40
C GLY A 47 16.10 -10.59 11.60
N GLU A 48 16.42 -9.59 12.44
CA GLU A 48 15.55 -9.17 13.55
C GLU A 48 14.21 -8.67 13.01
N LEU A 49 13.09 -9.15 13.56
CA LEU A 49 11.76 -8.59 13.31
C LEU A 49 11.64 -7.27 14.07
N ILE A 50 11.56 -6.16 13.34
CA ILE A 50 11.59 -4.80 13.91
C ILE A 50 10.23 -4.10 13.94
N PHE A 51 9.25 -4.63 13.20
CA PHE A 51 7.87 -4.18 13.20
C PHE A 51 6.94 -5.32 12.78
N GLU A 52 5.81 -5.43 13.47
CA GLU A 52 4.74 -6.36 13.13
C GLU A 52 3.39 -5.77 13.55
N ASP A 53 2.40 -5.93 12.69
CA ASP A 53 0.99 -5.83 13.07
C ASP A 53 0.23 -7.02 12.46
N ASN A 54 -0.48 -7.77 13.30
CA ASN A 54 -1.33 -8.90 12.91
C ASN A 54 -2.82 -8.54 12.90
N PHE A 55 -3.15 -7.24 13.03
CA PHE A 55 -4.49 -6.68 12.90
C PHE A 55 -5.57 -7.38 13.75
N ASN A 56 -5.20 -7.82 14.95
CA ASN A 56 -6.15 -8.28 15.97
C ASN A 56 -7.10 -7.13 16.38
N THR A 57 -6.58 -5.90 16.36
CA THR A 57 -7.30 -4.64 16.56
C THR A 57 -6.70 -3.57 15.66
N LEU A 58 -7.45 -2.52 15.33
CA LEU A 58 -6.87 -1.36 14.64
C LEU A 58 -6.24 -0.42 15.67
N ASP A 59 -4.92 -0.43 15.78
CA ASP A 59 -4.16 0.43 16.69
C ASP A 59 -3.92 1.83 16.08
N PHE A 60 -4.62 2.83 16.59
CA PHE A 60 -4.50 4.22 16.14
C PHE A 60 -3.18 4.90 16.54
N GLU A 61 -2.42 4.33 17.47
CA GLU A 61 -1.05 4.78 17.78
C GLU A 61 -0.05 4.29 16.72
N THR A 62 -0.43 3.28 15.93
CA THR A 62 0.38 2.73 14.84
C THR A 62 -0.10 3.27 13.48
N TRP A 63 -1.41 3.29 13.24
CA TRP A 63 -2.00 3.63 11.96
C TRP A 63 -2.83 4.90 12.05
N GLU A 64 -2.29 6.00 11.53
CA GLU A 64 -2.99 7.27 11.40
C GLU A 64 -3.87 7.25 10.15
N HIS A 65 -5.15 7.65 10.27
CA HIS A 65 -6.05 7.79 9.13
C HIS A 65 -5.85 9.13 8.42
N GLU A 66 -5.85 9.10 7.09
CA GLU A 66 -6.04 10.32 6.33
C GLU A 66 -7.53 10.71 6.27
N ASN A 67 -7.79 12.01 6.37
CA ASN A 67 -9.11 12.62 6.26
C ASN A 67 -9.08 13.71 5.17
N THR A 68 -9.45 13.36 3.94
CA THR A 68 -9.36 14.28 2.79
C THR A 68 -10.17 13.82 1.58
N LEU A 69 -10.70 14.77 0.81
CA LEU A 69 -11.30 14.58 -0.52
C LEU A 69 -10.32 14.82 -1.69
N SER A 70 -9.05 15.10 -1.39
CA SER A 70 -8.06 15.57 -2.38
C SER A 70 -7.85 14.62 -3.57
N GLY A 71 -8.21 13.33 -3.43
CA GLY A 71 -8.04 12.32 -4.46
C GLY A 71 -6.57 11.98 -4.76
N GLY A 72 -5.66 12.27 -3.82
CA GLY A 72 -4.25 11.88 -3.89
C GLY A 72 -3.46 12.47 -5.07
N GLY A 73 -3.94 13.55 -5.71
CA GLY A 73 -3.37 14.08 -6.96
C GLY A 73 -3.84 13.37 -8.24
N ASN A 74 -4.60 12.28 -8.10
CA ASN A 74 -5.11 11.46 -9.21
C ASN A 74 -6.58 11.75 -9.55
N TRP A 75 -7.19 12.72 -8.86
CA TRP A 75 -8.62 13.06 -8.97
C TRP A 75 -9.56 11.88 -8.71
N GLU A 76 -9.16 11.03 -7.75
CA GLU A 76 -9.94 9.87 -7.34
C GLU A 76 -11.29 10.27 -6.69
N PHE A 77 -12.27 9.38 -6.74
CA PHE A 77 -13.67 9.68 -6.45
C PHE A 77 -14.11 9.38 -5.01
N GLN A 78 -13.17 9.07 -4.12
CA GLN A 78 -13.43 8.80 -2.71
C GLN A 78 -13.05 9.95 -1.79
N TRP A 79 -13.79 10.09 -0.69
CA TRP A 79 -13.36 10.76 0.53
C TRP A 79 -12.71 9.71 1.45
N TYR A 80 -11.44 9.92 1.79
CA TYR A 80 -10.79 9.14 2.84
C TYR A 80 -11.20 9.67 4.21
N LEU A 81 -11.62 8.78 5.11
CA LEU A 81 -12.03 9.14 6.46
C LEU A 81 -11.77 8.03 7.48
N ASN A 82 -11.73 8.39 8.76
CA ASN A 82 -11.72 7.45 9.87
C ASN A 82 -13.15 7.03 10.24
N HIS A 83 -13.71 6.06 9.53
CA HIS A 83 -15.03 5.50 9.86
C HIS A 83 -15.02 3.97 9.87
N ARG A 84 -15.70 3.36 10.85
CA ARG A 84 -15.68 1.91 11.05
C ARG A 84 -16.42 1.11 9.97
N SER A 85 -17.24 1.77 9.16
CA SER A 85 -17.79 1.15 7.94
C SER A 85 -16.76 1.05 6.80
N ASN A 86 -15.64 1.77 6.88
CA ASN A 86 -14.66 1.88 5.80
C ASN A 86 -13.30 1.31 6.16
N SER A 87 -12.95 1.27 7.44
CA SER A 87 -11.82 0.49 7.92
C SER A 87 -12.21 -0.21 9.21
N TYR A 88 -11.77 -1.45 9.44
CA TYR A 88 -12.04 -2.19 10.68
C TYR A 88 -11.21 -3.47 10.72
N CYS A 89 -10.96 -4.00 11.92
CA CYS A 89 -10.38 -5.33 12.08
C CYS A 89 -11.47 -6.33 12.46
N GLU A 90 -11.44 -7.52 11.86
CA GLU A 90 -12.31 -8.63 12.22
C GLU A 90 -11.57 -9.94 12.02
N ASN A 91 -11.54 -10.80 13.04
CA ASN A 91 -10.89 -12.11 13.01
C ASN A 91 -9.42 -12.07 12.55
N GLY A 92 -8.66 -11.06 13.00
CA GLY A 92 -7.25 -10.88 12.65
C GLY A 92 -7.01 -10.27 11.26
N ILE A 93 -8.06 -9.88 10.53
CA ILE A 93 -7.95 -9.25 9.22
C ILE A 93 -8.34 -7.79 9.31
N PHE A 94 -7.48 -6.90 8.81
CA PHE A 94 -7.79 -5.51 8.56
C PHE A 94 -8.48 -5.35 7.21
N TYR A 95 -9.66 -4.76 7.23
CA TYR A 95 -10.47 -4.47 6.05
C TYR A 95 -10.40 -2.97 5.75
N ILE A 96 -10.16 -2.61 4.50
CA ILE A 96 -10.44 -1.28 3.94
C ILE A 96 -11.55 -1.44 2.90
N ARG A 97 -12.74 -0.90 3.19
CA ARG A 97 -13.98 -1.13 2.44
C ARG A 97 -14.51 0.18 1.84
N PRO A 98 -14.92 0.18 0.55
CA PRO A 98 -15.58 1.33 -0.05
C PRO A 98 -17.07 1.34 0.36
N THR A 99 -17.65 2.51 0.57
CA THR A 99 -19.10 2.68 0.80
C THR A 99 -19.59 3.94 0.09
N LEU A 100 -20.89 4.15 -0.07
CA LEU A 100 -21.40 5.35 -0.75
C LEU A 100 -21.59 6.49 0.25
N LEU A 101 -21.26 7.72 -0.15
CA LEU A 101 -21.59 8.91 0.65
C LEU A 101 -23.11 9.13 0.68
N ALA A 102 -23.78 8.88 -0.45
CA ALA A 102 -25.22 9.06 -0.60
C ALA A 102 -26.06 8.17 0.33
N ASP A 103 -25.51 7.06 0.84
CA ASP A 103 -26.20 6.22 1.82
C ASP A 103 -26.47 6.97 3.15
N ASP A 104 -25.60 7.93 3.49
CA ASP A 104 -25.74 8.75 4.70
C ASP A 104 -26.42 10.09 4.43
N THR A 105 -26.17 10.69 3.26
CA THR A 105 -26.55 12.08 2.96
C THR A 105 -27.74 12.21 2.01
N GLY A 106 -28.14 11.11 1.36
CA GLY A 106 -29.04 11.12 0.21
C GLY A 106 -28.35 11.52 -1.10
N GLU A 107 -28.86 11.05 -2.23
CA GLU A 107 -28.23 11.28 -3.56
C GLU A 107 -28.19 12.78 -3.94
N ALA A 108 -29.21 13.56 -3.58
CA ALA A 108 -29.29 14.99 -3.90
C ALA A 108 -28.15 15.81 -3.25
N PHE A 109 -27.59 15.33 -2.14
CA PHE A 109 -26.48 15.99 -1.47
C PHE A 109 -25.23 16.02 -2.35
N LEU A 110 -24.99 15.00 -3.19
CA LEU A 110 -23.81 14.93 -4.05
C LEU A 110 -23.74 16.10 -5.04
N SER A 111 -24.88 16.63 -5.47
CA SER A 111 -24.99 17.68 -6.50
C SER A 111 -25.36 19.06 -5.98
N SER A 112 -25.55 19.22 -4.67
CA SER A 112 -26.01 20.49 -4.07
C SER A 112 -25.51 20.76 -2.65
N GLY A 113 -25.03 19.74 -1.95
CA GLY A 113 -24.54 19.87 -0.58
C GLY A 113 -23.15 20.49 -0.52
N THR A 114 -22.71 20.77 0.70
CA THR A 114 -21.33 21.13 1.03
C THR A 114 -20.84 20.15 2.07
N LEU A 115 -19.76 19.43 1.74
CA LEU A 115 -19.04 18.59 2.69
C LEU A 115 -17.83 19.37 3.20
N ASN A 116 -17.90 19.83 4.46
CA ASN A 116 -16.81 20.47 5.18
C ASN A 116 -16.27 19.48 6.22
N ILE A 117 -14.97 19.18 6.12
CA ILE A 117 -14.27 18.23 7.00
C ILE A 117 -13.04 18.87 7.63
N HIS A 118 -13.02 20.20 7.78
CA HIS A 118 -11.91 20.90 8.43
C HIS A 118 -11.63 20.36 9.84
N GLY A 119 -12.62 19.75 10.48
CA GLY A 119 -12.55 19.16 11.80
C GLY A 119 -12.72 20.20 12.89
N GLY A 120 -13.11 19.74 14.07
CA GLY A 120 -13.20 20.57 15.28
C GLY A 120 -12.10 20.27 16.29
N GLN A 121 -11.35 19.18 16.10
CA GLN A 121 -10.37 18.62 17.03
C GLN A 121 -9.17 18.05 16.26
N PRO A 122 -8.02 17.82 16.91
CA PRO A 122 -6.88 17.19 16.25
C PRO A 122 -7.19 15.81 15.63
N ALA A 123 -8.11 15.06 16.23
CA ALA A 123 -8.44 13.69 15.81
C ALA A 123 -9.35 13.61 14.57
N ASP A 124 -10.06 14.68 14.21
CA ASP A 124 -10.95 14.74 13.03
C ASP A 124 -10.49 15.79 12.01
N GLN A 125 -9.32 16.39 12.22
CA GLN A 125 -8.77 17.42 11.35
C GLN A 125 -8.56 16.88 9.93
N CYS A 126 -8.89 17.71 8.94
CA CYS A 126 -8.53 17.44 7.56
C CYS A 126 -7.01 17.32 7.40
N THR A 127 -6.54 16.23 6.78
CA THR A 127 -5.11 15.95 6.64
C THR A 127 -4.49 16.52 5.37
N SER A 128 -5.31 16.95 4.39
CA SER A 128 -4.83 17.62 3.17
C SER A 128 -5.90 18.52 2.55
N ALA A 129 -5.58 19.82 2.46
CA ALA A 129 -6.44 20.83 1.84
C ALA A 129 -6.29 20.91 0.31
N MET A 130 -5.32 20.21 -0.27
CA MET A 130 -5.09 20.21 -1.72
C MET A 130 -6.34 19.78 -2.47
N PHE A 131 -6.58 20.41 -3.63
CA PHE A 131 -7.69 20.08 -4.53
C PHE A 131 -9.04 20.02 -3.81
N TRP A 132 -9.41 21.06 -3.05
CA TRP A 132 -10.67 21.08 -2.29
C TRP A 132 -10.79 19.88 -1.34
N GLY A 133 -9.66 19.50 -0.73
CA GLY A 133 -9.56 18.30 0.07
C GLY A 133 -10.21 18.40 1.45
N CYS A 134 -10.42 19.61 1.98
CA CYS A 134 -11.06 19.83 3.28
C CYS A 134 -12.50 20.36 3.21
N GLU A 135 -12.89 20.94 2.07
CA GLU A 135 -14.24 21.41 1.84
C GLU A 135 -14.57 21.33 0.35
N ARG A 136 -15.70 20.71 0.02
CA ARG A 136 -16.16 20.57 -1.35
C ARG A 136 -17.68 20.78 -1.42
N THR A 137 -18.11 21.64 -2.33
CA THR A 137 -19.52 21.87 -2.63
C THR A 137 -19.87 21.20 -3.95
N GLY A 138 -20.91 20.37 -3.91
CA GLY A 138 -21.43 19.68 -5.08
C GLY A 138 -22.18 20.63 -6.02
N SER A 139 -22.17 20.30 -7.30
CA SER A 139 -23.01 20.92 -8.32
C SER A 139 -23.59 19.85 -9.25
N PRO A 140 -24.59 20.18 -10.09
CA PRO A 140 -25.10 19.25 -11.11
C PRO A 140 -24.05 18.75 -12.13
N THR A 141 -22.89 19.41 -12.20
CA THR A 141 -21.78 19.02 -13.08
C THR A 141 -20.62 18.38 -12.32
N ASN A 142 -20.32 18.88 -11.12
CA ASN A 142 -19.20 18.43 -10.28
C ASN A 142 -19.75 17.88 -8.97
N LEU A 143 -19.94 16.56 -8.92
CA LEU A 143 -20.39 15.94 -7.69
C LEU A 143 -19.31 16.01 -6.61
N ILE A 144 -19.73 16.09 -5.36
CA ILE A 144 -18.89 15.69 -4.22
C ILE A 144 -18.47 14.24 -4.43
N ASN A 145 -17.29 13.85 -3.95
CA ASN A 145 -16.76 12.49 -4.01
C ASN A 145 -17.85 11.50 -3.59
N PRO A 146 -18.39 10.70 -4.52
CA PRO A 146 -19.56 9.88 -4.22
C PRO A 146 -19.23 8.70 -3.32
N ILE A 147 -17.95 8.37 -3.15
CA ILE A 147 -17.49 7.21 -2.40
C ILE A 147 -16.83 7.65 -1.10
N LYS A 148 -16.97 6.85 -0.06
CA LYS A 148 -16.16 6.90 1.17
C LYS A 148 -15.23 5.68 1.18
N SER A 149 -14.00 5.87 1.64
CA SER A 149 -13.00 4.80 1.79
C SER A 149 -12.02 5.15 2.92
N ALA A 150 -10.98 4.34 3.14
CA ALA A 150 -9.93 4.69 4.10
C ALA A 150 -8.53 4.59 3.49
N ARG A 151 -7.64 5.41 4.04
CA ARG A 151 -6.20 5.39 3.86
C ARG A 151 -5.57 5.52 5.23
N VAL A 152 -4.63 4.64 5.55
CA VAL A 152 -3.88 4.65 6.81
C VAL A 152 -2.39 4.71 6.56
N ARG A 153 -1.64 5.34 7.47
CA ARG A 153 -0.19 5.54 7.36
C ARG A 153 0.54 5.44 8.69
N THR A 154 1.83 5.08 8.65
CA THR A 154 2.70 4.94 9.83
C THR A 154 3.63 6.14 10.06
N VAL A 155 3.36 7.30 9.43
CA VAL A 155 4.29 8.45 9.34
C VAL A 155 4.94 8.84 10.69
N ASN A 156 4.16 8.84 11.77
CA ASN A 156 4.62 9.18 13.12
C ASN A 156 5.12 7.97 13.92
N SER A 157 4.63 6.78 13.62
CA SER A 157 4.78 5.57 14.44
C SER A 157 5.92 4.66 14.00
N PHE A 158 6.08 4.44 12.70
CA PHE A 158 7.09 3.53 12.17
C PHE A 158 7.54 3.97 10.77
N ASN A 159 8.83 4.20 10.64
CA ASN A 159 9.52 4.51 9.40
C ASN A 159 10.77 3.65 9.36
N PHE A 160 11.16 3.11 8.21
CA PHE A 160 12.39 2.34 8.11
C PHE A 160 13.15 2.66 6.83
N LYS A 161 14.45 2.40 6.87
CA LYS A 161 15.33 2.40 5.71
C LYS A 161 16.10 1.11 5.69
N TYR A 162 16.07 0.49 4.52
CA TYR A 162 16.64 -0.82 4.25
C TYR A 162 16.03 -1.92 5.12
N GLY A 163 15.63 -3.03 4.50
CA GLY A 163 14.99 -4.13 5.22
C GLY A 163 14.29 -5.09 4.27
N ARG A 164 13.68 -6.10 4.85
CA ARG A 164 12.65 -6.90 4.18
C ARG A 164 11.30 -6.53 4.75
N MET A 165 10.37 -6.09 3.93
CA MET A 165 8.97 -5.91 4.32
C MET A 165 8.12 -6.98 3.64
N GLU A 166 7.17 -7.55 4.37
CA GLU A 166 6.17 -8.46 3.83
C GLU A 166 4.78 -8.01 4.28
N VAL A 167 3.85 -7.99 3.33
CA VAL A 167 2.44 -7.70 3.58
C VAL A 167 1.63 -8.86 3.03
N ARG A 168 0.91 -9.56 3.90
CA ARG A 168 -0.01 -10.61 3.48
C ARG A 168 -1.38 -10.01 3.25
N ALA A 169 -1.82 -9.96 2.00
CA ALA A 169 -3.06 -9.30 1.62
C ALA A 169 -3.83 -10.07 0.56
N ARG A 170 -5.14 -9.82 0.50
CA ARG A 170 -6.05 -10.27 -0.57
C ARG A 170 -6.63 -9.04 -1.26
N MET A 171 -6.52 -8.99 -2.58
CA MET A 171 -7.01 -7.86 -3.36
C MET A 171 -8.56 -7.82 -3.40
N PRO A 172 -9.16 -6.63 -3.43
CA PRO A 172 -10.60 -6.46 -3.59
C PRO A 172 -11.09 -6.92 -4.97
N THR A 173 -12.38 -7.25 -5.02
CA THR A 173 -13.17 -7.50 -6.22
C THR A 173 -14.23 -6.42 -6.36
N GLY A 174 -14.26 -5.76 -7.51
CA GLY A 174 -15.22 -4.72 -7.80
C GLY A 174 -14.66 -3.75 -8.83
N ASP A 175 -15.48 -3.40 -9.80
CA ASP A 175 -15.07 -2.47 -10.84
C ASP A 175 -14.65 -1.12 -10.25
N TRP A 176 -13.54 -0.58 -10.77
CA TRP A 176 -13.01 0.75 -10.44
C TRP A 176 -12.38 0.88 -9.05
N LEU A 177 -12.20 -0.23 -8.34
CA LEU A 177 -11.45 -0.26 -7.09
C LEU A 177 -9.94 -0.27 -7.38
N TRP A 178 -9.20 0.55 -6.65
CA TRP A 178 -7.74 0.72 -6.76
C TRP A 178 -7.08 0.52 -5.39
N PRO A 179 -6.82 -0.73 -4.98
CA PRO A 179 -6.03 -1.05 -3.79
C PRO A 179 -4.55 -0.66 -3.96
N ALA A 180 -3.94 -0.18 -2.89
CA ALA A 180 -2.49 0.08 -2.85
C ALA A 180 -1.89 -0.23 -1.48
N VAL A 181 -0.66 -0.77 -1.50
CA VAL A 181 0.28 -0.78 -0.37
C VAL A 181 1.59 -0.22 -0.86
N TRP A 182 2.02 0.87 -0.27
CA TRP A 182 3.08 1.73 -0.80
C TRP A 182 3.74 2.52 0.32
N LEU A 183 4.81 3.24 0.00
CA LEU A 183 5.61 3.95 0.97
C LEU A 183 6.00 5.32 0.46
N LEU A 184 6.00 6.29 1.36
CA LEU A 184 6.48 7.65 1.13
C LEU A 184 7.60 8.00 2.12
N PRO A 185 8.49 8.94 1.76
CA PRO A 185 9.61 9.32 2.60
C PRO A 185 9.09 10.05 3.85
N LYS A 186 9.66 9.74 5.02
CA LYS A 186 9.40 10.46 6.27
C LYS A 186 9.67 11.95 6.15
N ARG A 187 10.68 12.30 5.35
CA ARG A 187 11.14 13.67 5.12
C ARG A 187 11.39 13.87 3.63
N GLN A 188 11.01 15.02 3.12
CA GLN A 188 11.27 15.43 1.75
C GLN A 188 12.72 15.96 1.59
N VAL A 189 13.72 15.12 1.90
CA VAL A 189 15.16 15.51 1.97
C VAL A 189 15.67 16.09 0.65
N TYR A 190 15.16 15.58 -0.47
CA TYR A 190 15.59 15.95 -1.83
C TYR A 190 14.60 16.88 -2.53
N GLY A 191 13.58 17.39 -1.83
CA GLY A 191 12.51 18.22 -2.39
C GLY A 191 11.19 17.45 -2.53
N THR A 192 10.19 18.11 -3.13
CA THR A 192 8.83 17.55 -3.26
C THR A 192 8.80 16.33 -4.17
N TRP A 193 7.74 15.54 -4.10
CA TRP A 193 7.53 14.39 -4.97
C TRP A 193 7.76 14.75 -6.46
N PRO A 194 8.42 13.89 -7.26
CA PRO A 194 8.99 12.58 -6.90
C PRO A 194 10.47 12.65 -6.45
N ALA A 195 11.00 13.83 -6.12
CA ALA A 195 12.42 14.01 -5.83
C ALA A 195 12.88 13.28 -4.57
N SER A 196 12.01 13.11 -3.57
CA SER A 196 12.30 12.29 -2.39
C SER A 196 11.75 10.85 -2.46
N GLY A 197 11.22 10.44 -3.62
CA GLY A 197 10.86 9.05 -3.90
C GLY A 197 9.45 8.63 -3.48
N GLU A 198 9.00 7.51 -4.06
CA GLU A 198 7.82 6.71 -3.69
C GLU A 198 8.12 5.25 -3.99
N ILE A 199 7.72 4.32 -3.12
CA ILE A 199 7.89 2.88 -3.32
C ILE A 199 6.51 2.22 -3.31
N ASP A 200 6.05 1.76 -4.47
CA ASP A 200 4.79 1.05 -4.60
C ASP A 200 5.06 -0.45 -4.53
N LEU A 201 4.83 -1.05 -3.35
CA LEU A 201 4.96 -2.50 -3.20
C LEU A 201 3.91 -3.20 -4.08
N LEU A 202 2.67 -2.73 -4.02
CA LEU A 202 1.61 -3.27 -4.86
C LEU A 202 0.53 -2.22 -5.15
N GLU A 203 0.11 -2.18 -6.41
CA GLU A 203 -1.12 -1.53 -6.87
C GLU A 203 -1.87 -2.47 -7.81
N SER A 204 -3.20 -2.52 -7.72
CA SER A 204 -4.02 -3.37 -8.59
C SER A 204 -5.36 -2.71 -8.92
N ARG A 205 -6.17 -3.40 -9.72
CA ARG A 205 -7.53 -3.00 -10.10
C ARG A 205 -8.50 -4.11 -9.73
N GLY A 206 -9.62 -3.77 -9.10
CA GLY A 206 -10.62 -4.75 -8.66
C GLY A 206 -11.51 -5.31 -9.79
N ASN A 207 -11.36 -4.85 -11.03
CA ASN A 207 -12.20 -5.27 -12.15
C ASN A 207 -11.95 -6.74 -12.54
N MET A 208 -13.02 -7.54 -12.66
CA MET A 208 -12.91 -8.98 -12.96
C MET A 208 -12.60 -9.32 -14.43
N ASP A 209 -12.85 -8.40 -15.37
CA ASP A 209 -12.62 -8.64 -16.81
C ASP A 209 -12.18 -7.36 -17.51
N TYR A 210 -11.22 -6.65 -16.91
CA TYR A 210 -10.66 -5.43 -17.48
C TYR A 210 -9.40 -5.73 -18.25
N ARG A 211 -9.37 -5.36 -19.52
CA ARG A 211 -8.30 -5.70 -20.47
C ARG A 211 -7.75 -4.45 -21.11
N GLY A 212 -6.42 -4.42 -21.24
CA GLY A 212 -5.72 -3.38 -21.98
C GLY A 212 -5.94 -3.50 -23.49
N SER A 213 -5.36 -2.56 -24.24
CA SER A 213 -5.43 -2.52 -25.71
C SER A 213 -4.88 -3.75 -26.42
N ASN A 214 -3.98 -4.47 -25.75
CA ASN A 214 -3.40 -5.73 -26.22
C ASN A 214 -4.19 -6.99 -25.77
N GLY A 215 -5.36 -6.81 -25.13
CA GLY A 215 -6.19 -7.90 -24.62
C GLY A 215 -5.72 -8.55 -23.31
N VAL A 216 -4.58 -8.10 -22.76
CA VAL A 216 -4.05 -8.58 -21.46
C VAL A 216 -4.98 -8.14 -20.35
N HIS A 217 -5.27 -9.04 -19.40
CA HIS A 217 -6.04 -8.72 -18.20
C HIS A 217 -5.22 -7.77 -17.31
N ILE A 218 -5.77 -6.60 -17.03
CA ILE A 218 -5.17 -5.53 -16.21
C ILE A 218 -6.00 -5.25 -14.94
N GLY A 219 -7.04 -6.06 -14.72
CA GLY A 219 -7.89 -6.07 -13.55
C GLY A 219 -7.33 -6.94 -12.42
N THR A 220 -8.18 -7.76 -11.81
CA THR A 220 -7.83 -8.62 -10.66
C THR A 220 -6.72 -9.63 -10.91
N GLU A 221 -6.42 -9.96 -12.18
CA GLU A 221 -5.34 -10.88 -12.54
C GLU A 221 -3.97 -10.20 -12.61
N GLN A 222 -3.90 -8.87 -12.44
CA GLN A 222 -2.65 -8.11 -12.52
C GLN A 222 -2.46 -7.21 -11.30
N PHE A 223 -1.24 -7.14 -10.80
CA PHE A 223 -0.78 -6.02 -9.97
C PHE A 223 0.53 -5.46 -10.54
N GLY A 224 0.87 -4.24 -10.13
CA GLY A 224 2.12 -3.58 -10.45
C GLY A 224 2.93 -3.24 -9.19
N SER A 225 4.24 -3.16 -9.33
CA SER A 225 5.16 -2.57 -8.37
C SER A 225 6.02 -1.52 -9.08
N THR A 226 6.27 -0.39 -8.43
CA THR A 226 6.88 0.79 -9.08
C THR A 226 7.76 1.55 -8.10
N LEU A 227 8.75 2.27 -8.64
CA LEU A 227 9.50 3.29 -7.92
C LEU A 227 9.30 4.64 -8.63
N HIS A 228 8.74 5.64 -7.95
CA HIS A 228 8.72 7.00 -8.50
C HIS A 228 9.95 7.76 -8.03
N PHE A 229 10.66 8.39 -8.97
CA PHE A 229 11.85 9.19 -8.72
C PHE A 229 12.02 10.20 -9.86
N GLY A 230 12.52 11.38 -9.55
CA GLY A 230 12.76 12.41 -10.56
C GLY A 230 12.91 13.79 -9.94
N PRO A 231 13.55 14.76 -10.61
CA PRO A 231 13.77 16.08 -10.04
C PRO A 231 12.49 16.88 -9.78
N ASN A 232 11.40 16.57 -10.47
CA ASN A 232 10.10 17.22 -10.32
C ASN A 232 8.98 16.37 -10.98
N PRO A 233 7.69 16.71 -10.80
CA PRO A 233 6.57 15.93 -11.33
C PRO A 233 6.55 15.71 -12.85
N SER A 234 7.08 16.63 -13.67
CA SER A 234 7.10 16.46 -15.13
C SER A 234 8.23 15.55 -15.62
N LEU A 235 9.17 15.20 -14.73
CA LEU A 235 10.32 14.34 -14.99
C LEU A 235 10.31 13.13 -14.06
N ASN A 236 9.15 12.51 -13.87
CA ASN A 236 9.03 11.26 -13.12
C ASN A 236 9.57 10.09 -13.96
N GLY A 237 10.62 9.40 -13.50
CA GLY A 237 11.34 8.34 -14.22
C GLY A 237 10.82 6.91 -13.98
N TRP A 238 9.59 6.80 -13.47
CA TRP A 238 8.97 5.55 -13.02
C TRP A 238 8.89 4.46 -14.10
N GLU A 239 8.79 4.83 -15.38
CA GLU A 239 8.67 3.90 -16.51
C GLU A 239 9.85 2.90 -16.56
N SER A 240 11.01 3.30 -16.05
CA SER A 240 12.21 2.45 -15.99
C SER A 240 12.24 1.46 -14.81
N THR A 241 11.19 1.44 -13.99
CA THR A 241 11.12 0.64 -12.75
C THR A 241 9.81 -0.11 -12.56
N VAL A 242 8.73 0.33 -13.21
CA VAL A 242 7.44 -0.37 -13.15
C VAL A 242 7.57 -1.79 -13.68
N ALA A 243 6.96 -2.73 -12.97
CA ALA A 243 6.79 -4.10 -13.42
C ALA A 243 5.39 -4.59 -13.08
N TYR A 244 4.80 -5.37 -13.99
CA TYR A 244 3.50 -5.99 -13.80
C TYR A 244 3.63 -7.49 -13.66
N LYS A 245 2.85 -8.09 -12.77
CA LYS A 245 2.74 -9.54 -12.62
C LYS A 245 1.31 -9.99 -12.84
N ASN A 246 1.14 -10.86 -13.83
CA ASN A 246 -0.15 -11.50 -14.14
C ASN A 246 -0.23 -12.91 -13.56
N THR A 247 -1.41 -13.30 -13.10
CA THR A 247 -1.77 -14.69 -12.76
C THR A 247 -2.22 -15.45 -14.00
N ALA A 248 -2.45 -16.76 -13.82
CA ALA A 248 -3.26 -17.51 -14.77
C ALA A 248 -4.72 -17.03 -14.77
N ALA A 249 -5.43 -17.28 -15.88
CA ALA A 249 -6.83 -16.92 -16.03
C ALA A 249 -7.69 -17.55 -14.93
N GLY A 250 -8.56 -16.74 -14.31
CA GLY A 250 -9.43 -17.16 -13.21
C GLY A 250 -8.73 -17.37 -11.87
N GLN A 251 -7.42 -17.11 -11.78
CA GLN A 251 -6.61 -17.24 -10.55
C GLN A 251 -6.15 -15.87 -10.05
N GLY A 252 -6.98 -14.84 -10.18
CA GLY A 252 -6.62 -13.47 -9.83
C GLY A 252 -6.17 -13.30 -8.37
N TRP A 253 -5.46 -12.22 -8.10
CA TRP A 253 -4.93 -11.84 -6.78
C TRP A 253 -6.02 -11.59 -5.73
N ASN A 254 -7.29 -11.56 -6.16
CA ASN A 254 -8.48 -11.44 -5.33
C ASN A 254 -9.03 -12.79 -4.84
N THR A 255 -8.50 -13.92 -5.32
CA THR A 255 -9.01 -15.27 -4.97
C THR A 255 -8.47 -15.82 -3.66
N GLY A 256 -7.38 -15.23 -3.13
CA GLY A 256 -6.75 -15.66 -1.88
C GLY A 256 -5.81 -14.59 -1.31
N PHE A 257 -5.20 -14.92 -0.18
CA PHE A 257 -4.13 -14.09 0.40
C PHE A 257 -2.79 -14.46 -0.23
N HIS A 258 -2.01 -13.44 -0.55
CA HIS A 258 -0.66 -13.56 -1.10
C HIS A 258 0.32 -12.74 -0.27
N ASN A 259 1.58 -13.18 -0.25
CA ASN A 259 2.65 -12.50 0.46
C ASN A 259 3.39 -11.57 -0.50
N TYR A 260 3.10 -10.28 -0.43
CA TYR A 260 3.78 -9.24 -1.21
C TYR A 260 5.02 -8.78 -0.45
N GLN A 261 6.17 -8.80 -1.10
CA GLN A 261 7.47 -8.70 -0.44
C GLN A 261 8.34 -7.63 -1.09
N LEU A 262 8.93 -6.78 -0.26
CA LEU A 262 9.95 -5.80 -0.61
C LEU A 262 11.27 -6.21 0.06
N THR A 263 12.34 -6.38 -0.70
CA THR A 263 13.71 -6.43 -0.17
C THR A 263 14.44 -5.19 -0.63
N TRP A 264 14.78 -4.30 0.30
CA TRP A 264 15.35 -3.00 0.01
C TRP A 264 16.72 -2.88 0.66
N THR A 265 17.77 -2.92 -0.14
CA THR A 265 19.17 -2.87 0.30
C THR A 265 19.83 -1.56 -0.14
N PRO A 266 21.07 -1.27 0.30
CA PRO A 266 21.84 -0.16 -0.25
C PRO A 266 22.18 -0.29 -1.75
N ASP A 267 22.06 -1.48 -2.35
CA ASP A 267 22.50 -1.75 -3.72
C ASP A 267 21.36 -2.08 -4.68
N TYR A 268 20.22 -2.58 -4.19
CA TYR A 268 19.04 -2.89 -4.98
C TYR A 268 17.74 -2.84 -4.18
N ILE A 269 16.63 -2.63 -4.89
CA ILE A 269 15.27 -2.87 -4.42
C ILE A 269 14.67 -4.02 -5.22
N ARG A 270 14.13 -5.02 -4.55
CA ARG A 270 13.51 -6.20 -5.17
C ARG A 270 12.07 -6.34 -4.69
N PHE A 271 11.16 -6.52 -5.64
CA PHE A 271 9.77 -6.86 -5.40
C PHE A 271 9.53 -8.33 -5.71
N SER A 272 8.80 -9.00 -4.83
CA SER A 272 8.40 -10.39 -4.97
C SER A 272 6.96 -10.60 -4.51
N VAL A 273 6.33 -11.68 -4.97
CA VAL A 273 5.05 -12.18 -4.46
C VAL A 273 5.14 -13.69 -4.28
N ASP A 274 4.74 -14.20 -3.11
CA ASP A 274 4.83 -15.61 -2.76
C ASP A 274 6.23 -16.21 -3.01
N ASN A 275 7.28 -15.44 -2.66
CA ASN A 275 8.68 -15.74 -2.90
C ASN A 275 9.09 -15.82 -4.39
N GLN A 276 8.22 -15.45 -5.33
CA GLN A 276 8.54 -15.33 -6.73
C GLN A 276 8.94 -13.90 -7.08
N LEU A 277 10.07 -13.75 -7.80
CA LEU A 277 10.53 -12.45 -8.28
C LEU A 277 9.49 -11.81 -9.21
N VAL A 278 9.16 -10.55 -8.92
CA VAL A 278 8.45 -9.65 -9.84
C VAL A 278 9.48 -8.85 -10.63
N THR A 279 10.32 -8.09 -9.93
CA THR A 279 11.42 -7.32 -10.52
C THR A 279 12.49 -6.98 -9.50
N GLN A 280 13.69 -6.65 -9.98
CA GLN A 280 14.77 -6.08 -9.19
C GLN A 280 15.31 -4.83 -9.88
N ILE A 281 15.43 -3.77 -9.11
CA ILE A 281 15.98 -2.48 -9.51
C ILE A 281 17.32 -2.29 -8.79
N ASP A 282 18.42 -2.48 -9.51
CA ASP A 282 19.75 -2.16 -9.00
C ASP A 282 20.00 -0.65 -9.02
N ALA A 283 20.66 -0.14 -7.98
CA ALA A 283 21.10 1.25 -7.91
C ALA A 283 22.06 1.61 -9.05
N GLY A 284 22.92 0.67 -9.46
CA GLY A 284 23.88 0.86 -10.55
C GLY A 284 24.77 2.09 -10.33
N THR A 285 24.69 3.06 -11.24
CA THR A 285 25.38 4.34 -11.17
C THR A 285 24.53 5.47 -10.59
N GLY A 286 23.36 5.16 -10.02
CA GLY A 286 22.43 6.10 -9.40
C GLY A 286 21.14 6.34 -10.21
N PHE A 287 20.07 6.72 -9.52
CA PHE A 287 18.77 6.96 -10.14
C PHE A 287 18.76 8.17 -11.09
N TRP A 288 19.68 9.13 -10.93
CA TRP A 288 19.86 10.22 -11.90
C TRP A 288 20.19 9.71 -13.29
N ASN A 289 21.13 8.75 -13.35
CA ASN A 289 21.54 8.14 -14.59
C ASN A 289 20.47 7.18 -15.12
N ARG A 290 19.79 6.43 -14.24
CA ARG A 290 18.66 5.57 -14.61
C ARG A 290 17.56 6.34 -15.34
N GLY A 291 17.18 7.50 -14.82
CA GLY A 291 16.17 8.37 -15.43
C GLY A 291 16.67 9.17 -16.65
N ASN A 292 17.96 9.07 -16.99
CA ASN A 292 18.60 9.81 -18.08
C ASN A 292 18.40 11.34 -17.99
N PHE A 293 18.21 11.87 -16.77
CA PHE A 293 17.75 13.26 -16.56
C PHE A 293 18.75 14.31 -17.05
N GLY A 294 20.06 14.01 -16.96
CA GLY A 294 21.10 14.91 -17.48
C GLY A 294 21.00 15.16 -18.99
N ASN A 295 20.44 14.22 -19.75
CA ASN A 295 20.30 14.34 -21.20
C ASN A 295 18.92 14.84 -21.62
N ILE A 296 17.84 14.37 -20.97
CA ILE A 296 16.46 14.74 -21.35
C ILE A 296 16.05 16.12 -20.81
N ALA A 297 16.72 16.60 -19.75
CA ALA A 297 16.43 17.89 -19.13
C ALA A 297 17.73 18.65 -18.80
N PRO A 298 18.54 19.00 -19.80
CA PRO A 298 19.81 19.68 -19.59
C PRO A 298 19.60 21.01 -18.86
N GLY A 299 20.45 21.29 -17.88
CA GLY A 299 20.34 22.46 -16.99
C GLY A 299 19.50 22.22 -15.72
N THR A 300 18.84 21.07 -15.60
CA THR A 300 18.19 20.69 -14.34
C THR A 300 19.24 20.25 -13.33
N GLU A 301 19.20 20.83 -12.13
CA GLU A 301 20.08 20.43 -11.04
C GLU A 301 19.72 19.03 -10.54
N ASN A 302 20.74 18.20 -10.29
CA ASN A 302 20.55 16.87 -9.73
C ASN A 302 20.29 16.97 -8.22
N PRO A 303 19.07 16.68 -7.73
CA PRO A 303 18.75 16.80 -6.30
C PRO A 303 19.51 15.78 -5.43
N TRP A 304 20.09 14.75 -6.04
CA TRP A 304 20.72 13.62 -5.34
C TRP A 304 22.25 13.73 -5.26
N ILE A 305 22.85 14.88 -5.58
CA ILE A 305 24.31 15.07 -5.56
C ILE A 305 24.96 14.80 -4.19
N HIS A 306 24.20 14.94 -3.10
CA HIS A 306 24.64 14.66 -1.73
C HIS A 306 24.06 13.35 -1.16
N GLY A 307 23.32 12.60 -1.99
CA GLY A 307 22.79 11.28 -1.63
C GLY A 307 23.77 10.15 -1.96
N THR A 308 23.36 8.94 -1.62
CA THR A 308 24.01 7.71 -2.06
C THR A 308 23.56 7.35 -3.47
N ARG A 309 24.11 6.26 -4.05
CA ARG A 309 23.62 5.72 -5.33
C ARG A 309 22.17 5.23 -5.25
N MET A 310 21.66 4.97 -4.04
CA MET A 310 20.28 4.56 -3.83
C MET A 310 19.33 5.75 -3.67
N ALA A 311 19.83 6.99 -3.60
CA ALA A 311 18.97 8.17 -3.55
C ALA A 311 18.00 8.21 -4.76
N PRO A 312 16.70 8.50 -4.54
CA PRO A 312 16.12 9.02 -3.29
C PRO A 312 15.74 7.98 -2.23
N PHE A 313 15.89 6.69 -2.53
CA PHE A 313 15.55 5.57 -1.65
C PHE A 313 16.65 5.24 -0.63
N ASP A 314 17.37 6.25 -0.17
CA ASP A 314 18.39 6.16 0.88
C ASP A 314 17.99 6.93 2.15
N GLN A 315 16.71 7.29 2.24
CA GLN A 315 16.03 7.88 3.39
C GLN A 315 15.06 6.89 4.03
N GLU A 316 14.53 7.21 5.22
CA GLU A 316 13.48 6.39 5.85
C GLU A 316 12.11 6.69 5.25
N PHE A 317 11.32 5.64 5.01
CA PHE A 317 9.99 5.69 4.44
C PHE A 317 8.95 5.12 5.43
N TYR A 318 7.74 5.66 5.42
CA TYR A 318 6.59 5.13 6.16
C TYR A 318 5.66 4.34 5.25
N ILE A 319 4.88 3.43 5.84
CA ILE A 319 3.97 2.54 5.13
C ILE A 319 2.60 3.21 4.98
N ILE A 320 1.96 3.02 3.83
CA ILE A 320 0.61 3.48 3.50
C ILE A 320 -0.19 2.30 2.95
N MET A 321 -1.44 2.18 3.38
CA MET A 321 -2.40 1.24 2.82
C MET A 321 -3.71 1.97 2.53
N ASN A 322 -4.28 1.79 1.34
CA ASN A 322 -5.55 2.38 0.98
C ASN A 322 -6.33 1.58 -0.06
N LEU A 323 -7.59 1.98 -0.21
CA LEU A 323 -8.44 1.60 -1.33
C LEU A 323 -9.00 2.87 -1.98
N ALA A 324 -8.38 3.29 -3.08
CA ALA A 324 -8.90 4.36 -3.93
C ALA A 324 -10.04 3.84 -4.83
N VAL A 325 -10.81 4.76 -5.39
CA VAL A 325 -11.86 4.43 -6.37
C VAL A 325 -11.84 5.40 -7.54
N GLY A 326 -11.75 4.86 -8.76
CA GLY A 326 -11.71 5.65 -9.99
C GLY A 326 -10.48 6.56 -10.09
N GLY A 327 -10.65 7.75 -10.67
CA GLY A 327 -9.57 8.69 -10.96
C GLY A 327 -9.45 9.03 -12.45
N THR A 328 -8.75 10.12 -12.77
CA THR A 328 -8.61 10.63 -14.15
C THR A 328 -7.16 10.67 -14.64
N ASN A 329 -6.21 10.20 -13.83
CA ASN A 329 -4.77 10.21 -14.14
C ASN A 329 -4.33 9.18 -15.20
N GLY A 330 -5.25 8.39 -15.78
CA GLY A 330 -4.92 7.35 -16.73
C GLY A 330 -4.76 5.95 -16.14
N TYR A 331 -4.76 5.78 -14.81
CA TYR A 331 -4.60 4.46 -14.18
C TYR A 331 -5.69 3.47 -14.63
N PHE A 332 -6.92 3.95 -14.80
CA PHE A 332 -7.96 3.25 -15.56
C PHE A 332 -7.95 3.76 -17.01
N PRO A 333 -7.34 3.06 -17.98
CA PRO A 333 -7.34 3.48 -19.38
C PRO A 333 -8.76 3.60 -19.98
N ASP A 334 -8.94 4.56 -20.88
CA ASP A 334 -10.24 4.78 -21.55
C ASP A 334 -10.62 3.64 -22.51
N VAL A 335 -11.92 3.52 -22.81
CA VAL A 335 -12.48 2.53 -23.75
C VAL A 335 -13.07 3.27 -24.97
N PRO A 336 -12.66 2.93 -26.21
CA PRO A 336 -11.45 2.21 -26.61
C PRO A 336 -10.20 3.06 -26.33
N PRO A 337 -9.06 2.47 -25.91
CA PRO A 337 -8.63 1.12 -26.27
C PRO A 337 -8.66 0.02 -25.17
N ALA A 338 -9.14 0.25 -23.95
CA ALA A 338 -9.37 -0.82 -22.97
C ALA A 338 -10.77 -1.46 -23.10
N SER A 339 -11.06 -2.57 -22.44
CA SER A 339 -12.41 -3.14 -22.33
C SER A 339 -12.69 -3.70 -20.94
N ASN A 340 -13.93 -3.63 -20.44
CA ASN A 340 -14.32 -4.21 -19.14
C ASN A 340 -15.54 -5.12 -19.32
N GLY A 341 -15.33 -6.30 -19.90
CA GLY A 341 -16.40 -7.16 -20.42
C GLY A 341 -17.45 -6.35 -21.18
N ASN A 342 -18.73 -6.57 -20.85
CA ASN A 342 -19.87 -5.82 -21.42
C ASN A 342 -20.24 -4.53 -20.66
N ARG A 343 -19.52 -4.17 -19.58
CA ARG A 343 -19.89 -3.04 -18.72
C ARG A 343 -19.24 -1.73 -19.16
N GLY A 344 -18.01 -1.78 -19.68
CA GLY A 344 -17.25 -0.61 -20.10
C GLY A 344 -16.90 0.35 -18.96
N LYS A 345 -16.07 1.36 -19.22
CA LYS A 345 -15.73 2.42 -18.26
C LYS A 345 -16.73 3.58 -18.37
N PRO A 346 -17.38 4.02 -17.28
CA PRO A 346 -18.43 5.03 -17.35
C PRO A 346 -17.94 6.49 -17.47
N TRP A 347 -16.64 6.76 -17.35
CA TRP A 347 -16.06 8.09 -17.51
C TRP A 347 -14.84 8.06 -18.46
N SER A 348 -14.50 9.21 -19.03
CA SER A 348 -13.20 9.41 -19.71
C SER A 348 -12.21 10.13 -18.78
N ASN A 349 -10.92 9.82 -18.93
CA ASN A 349 -9.84 10.50 -18.21
C ASN A 349 -9.75 12.01 -18.52
N ASN A 350 -10.33 12.45 -19.64
CA ASN A 350 -10.39 13.87 -20.00
C ASN A 350 -11.74 14.53 -19.65
N SER A 351 -12.66 13.80 -19.01
CA SER A 351 -13.98 14.34 -18.68
C SER A 351 -13.87 15.35 -17.52
N PRO A 352 -14.34 16.60 -17.70
CA PRO A 352 -14.42 17.57 -16.61
C PRO A 352 -15.50 17.17 -15.59
N THR A 353 -16.36 16.21 -15.91
CA THR A 353 -17.44 15.71 -15.04
C THR A 353 -17.26 14.23 -14.69
N ALA A 354 -16.02 13.73 -14.68
CA ALA A 354 -15.72 12.31 -14.53
C ALA A 354 -16.38 11.65 -13.30
N ALA A 355 -16.38 12.33 -12.14
CA ALA A 355 -17.03 11.81 -10.93
C ALA A 355 -18.56 11.67 -11.09
N ARG A 356 -19.19 12.58 -11.84
CA ARG A 356 -20.62 12.51 -12.19
C ARG A 356 -20.89 11.36 -13.16
N ASP A 357 -20.06 11.21 -14.18
CA ASP A 357 -20.22 10.17 -15.19
C ASP A 357 -20.04 8.79 -14.56
N PHE A 358 -19.03 8.64 -13.68
CA PHE A 358 -18.84 7.50 -12.79
C PHE A 358 -20.10 7.20 -11.97
N TRP A 359 -20.65 8.19 -11.26
CA TRP A 359 -21.84 8.02 -10.43
C TRP A 359 -23.09 7.64 -11.23
N ASN A 360 -23.28 8.24 -12.40
CA ASN A 360 -24.41 7.92 -13.29
C ASN A 360 -24.29 6.49 -13.85
N GLY A 361 -23.07 6.00 -14.04
CA GLY A 361 -22.79 4.61 -14.45
C GLY A 361 -22.99 3.57 -13.35
N ARG A 362 -23.37 3.93 -12.11
CA ARG A 362 -23.39 3.00 -10.97
C ARG A 362 -24.20 1.73 -11.14
N ASN A 363 -25.26 1.76 -11.93
CA ASN A 363 -26.06 0.57 -12.20
C ASN A 363 -25.25 -0.53 -12.93
N SER A 364 -24.17 -0.19 -13.65
CA SER A 364 -23.30 -1.19 -14.27
C SER A 364 -22.24 -1.73 -13.31
N TRP A 365 -21.64 -0.87 -12.48
CA TRP A 365 -20.47 -1.25 -11.67
C TRP A 365 -20.80 -1.59 -10.21
N LEU A 366 -21.76 -0.93 -9.57
CA LEU A 366 -22.06 -1.13 -8.15
C LEU A 366 -22.45 -2.58 -7.80
N PRO A 367 -23.22 -3.30 -8.64
CA PRO A 367 -23.50 -4.72 -8.38
C PRO A 367 -22.24 -5.58 -8.27
N THR A 368 -21.13 -5.20 -8.93
CA THR A 368 -19.87 -5.93 -8.87
C THR A 368 -19.17 -5.86 -7.52
N TRP A 369 -19.52 -4.86 -6.69
CA TRP A 369 -18.95 -4.70 -5.34
C TRP A 369 -19.59 -5.62 -4.31
N ARG A 370 -20.72 -6.25 -4.66
CA ARG A 370 -21.43 -7.23 -3.82
C ARG A 370 -21.63 -6.74 -2.39
N MET A 371 -22.03 -5.47 -2.22
CA MET A 371 -22.08 -4.78 -0.93
C MET A 371 -22.99 -5.46 0.11
N THR A 372 -24.02 -6.16 -0.35
CA THR A 372 -24.95 -6.94 0.48
C THR A 372 -24.41 -8.32 0.87
N ASP A 373 -23.54 -8.89 0.03
CA ASP A 373 -23.02 -10.24 0.24
C ASP A 373 -21.84 -10.18 1.20
N ASN A 374 -21.87 -10.97 2.26
CA ASN A 374 -20.79 -11.01 3.26
C ASN A 374 -20.37 -9.60 3.75
N ARG A 375 -21.33 -8.66 3.83
CA ARG A 375 -21.12 -7.24 4.17
C ARG A 375 -20.10 -6.51 3.27
N GLY A 376 -19.98 -6.88 1.99
CA GLY A 376 -19.06 -6.23 1.05
C GLY A 376 -17.58 -6.51 1.34
N LYS A 377 -17.27 -7.62 2.03
CA LYS A 377 -15.87 -8.00 2.29
C LYS A 377 -15.10 -8.30 1.00
N ASP A 378 -15.74 -8.86 -0.02
CA ASP A 378 -15.07 -9.16 -1.29
C ASP A 378 -14.60 -7.90 -2.01
N SER A 379 -15.27 -6.75 -1.83
CA SER A 379 -14.85 -5.44 -2.37
C SER A 379 -13.90 -4.68 -1.44
N SER A 380 -13.47 -5.29 -0.34
CA SER A 380 -12.51 -4.69 0.57
C SER A 380 -11.09 -5.14 0.24
N LEU A 381 -10.11 -4.25 0.39
CA LEU A 381 -8.72 -4.67 0.55
C LEU A 381 -8.61 -5.33 1.92
N GLN A 382 -8.08 -6.56 1.97
CA GLN A 382 -7.98 -7.35 3.19
C GLN A 382 -6.51 -7.59 3.50
N ILE A 383 -6.05 -7.21 4.69
CA ILE A 383 -4.66 -7.36 5.12
C ILE A 383 -4.64 -8.22 6.38
N ASP A 384 -3.85 -9.29 6.35
CA ASP A 384 -3.67 -10.23 7.47
C ASP A 384 -2.53 -9.78 8.39
N TYR A 385 -1.39 -9.38 7.80
CA TYR A 385 -0.31 -8.79 8.57
C TYR A 385 0.59 -7.88 7.73
N VAL A 386 1.32 -7.03 8.44
CA VAL A 386 2.49 -6.30 7.96
C VAL A 386 3.67 -6.67 8.84
N ARG A 387 4.81 -7.05 8.25
CA ARG A 387 6.04 -7.38 8.96
C ARG A 387 7.24 -6.72 8.30
N VAL A 388 8.18 -6.25 9.11
CA VAL A 388 9.46 -5.72 8.64
C VAL A 388 10.60 -6.35 9.44
N TRP A 389 11.58 -6.87 8.71
CA TRP A 389 12.81 -7.40 9.26
C TRP A 389 14.01 -6.54 8.86
N ALA A 390 14.95 -6.38 9.79
CA ALA A 390 16.25 -5.80 9.52
C ALA A 390 17.05 -6.69 8.57
N LEU A 391 17.83 -6.06 7.68
CA LEU A 391 18.59 -6.71 6.62
C LEU A 391 19.81 -7.50 7.09
#